data_AF-A0A9C6DUE8-F1
#
_entry.id   AF-A0A9C6DUE8-F1
#
_cell.length_a   1.000
_cell.length_b   1.000
_cell.length_c   1.000
_cell.angle_alpha   90.00
_cell.angle_beta   90.00
_cell.angle_gamma   90.00
#
_symmetry.space_group_name_H-M   'P 1'
#
loop_
_entity.id
_entity.type
_entity.pdbx_description
1 polymer ?
#
loop_
_entity_poly.entity_id
_entity_poly.type
_entity_poly.pdbx_seq_one_letter_code
_entity_poly.pdbx_strand_id
1 'polypeptide(L)'
;MVQHLFRVNLRTMNSVKKSKQSLATNKSKIKKNRTQIPQITEALEVNGKAGRKANDDEILDMEEMSSSTYAKTRLRTKKKSDELEKGGKVHNNPSVIDLKQLDEEPEKVINSKKPKGINELTGASSSKKIKKETDEVNWEPKDWREILENIRLMRLKDNAPVDTMGCHKCADENADEKTQRFHKLVALMLSSQTKDETTYHAMLRLKEQTLIPETIVNMKLNTLENMLHPVSFYKNKAKYLQQTSKILVENYGSDIPNNIKELVALPGVGPKMAHICMSTAWQQVTGIGVDVHVHRICNRLNWVPKATKEPEQTRLALEAWLPQQLWGEVNHLLVGFGQTVCTPAKPKCENCLNNNICPSAPKSAKNINKNENNEINPQLAELLNKAEFKKSKTILKNC
;
A
#
# COMPACT_ATOMS: atom_id res chain seq x y z
N MET A 1 17.38 4.64 52.33
CA MET A 1 16.70 4.79 51.01
C MET A 1 15.43 3.94 50.86
N VAL A 2 15.44 2.63 51.17
CA VAL A 2 14.31 1.70 50.86
C VAL A 2 12.96 2.10 51.47
N GLN A 3 12.91 2.59 52.72
CA GLN A 3 11.64 3.03 53.35
C GLN A 3 10.99 4.26 52.70
N HIS A 4 11.75 5.09 51.97
CA HIS A 4 11.19 6.28 51.31
C HIS A 4 10.45 5.93 50.01
N LEU A 5 10.92 4.89 49.30
CA LEU A 5 10.27 4.38 48.08
C LEU A 5 8.90 3.74 48.37
N PHE A 6 8.77 3.03 49.50
CA PHE A 6 7.49 2.42 49.92
C PHE A 6 6.41 3.47 50.22
N ARG A 7 6.77 4.59 50.86
CA ARG A 7 5.81 5.67 51.18
C ARG A 7 5.33 6.45 49.95
N VAL A 8 6.17 6.59 48.92
CA VAL A 8 5.77 7.20 47.64
C VAL A 8 4.77 6.31 46.91
N ASN A 9 4.99 4.99 46.91
CA ASN A 9 4.13 4.03 46.20
C ASN A 9 2.71 3.92 46.81
N LEU A 10 2.57 3.98 48.13
CA LEU A 10 1.24 4.01 48.77
C LEU A 10 0.45 5.29 48.44
N ARG A 11 1.12 6.45 48.29
CA ARG A 11 0.45 7.71 47.94
C ARG A 11 -0.09 7.69 46.50
N THR A 12 0.65 7.14 45.54
CA THR A 12 0.17 6.97 44.16
C THR A 12 -1.00 5.99 44.06
N MET A 13 -0.94 4.84 44.74
CA MET A 13 -2.06 3.87 44.74
C MET A 13 -3.36 4.44 45.32
N ASN A 14 -3.29 5.26 46.38
CA ASN A 14 -4.48 5.91 46.95
C ASN A 14 -5.06 7.02 46.06
N SER A 15 -4.23 7.72 45.28
CA SER A 15 -4.70 8.67 44.27
C SER A 15 -5.49 7.98 43.15
N VAL A 16 -4.98 6.85 42.64
CA VAL A 16 -5.64 6.05 41.59
C VAL A 16 -6.95 5.42 42.07
N LYS A 17 -7.08 5.09 43.37
CA LYS A 17 -8.37 4.63 43.94
C LYS A 17 -9.42 5.75 43.98
N LYS A 18 -9.04 6.98 44.36
CA LYS A 18 -9.96 8.13 44.37
C LYS A 18 -10.46 8.53 42.97
N SER A 19 -9.60 8.49 41.94
CA SER A 19 -10.04 8.81 40.57
C SER A 19 -11.00 7.77 39.99
N LYS A 20 -10.82 6.48 40.30
CA LYS A 20 -11.77 5.43 39.88
C LYS A 20 -13.16 5.58 40.52
N GLN A 21 -13.26 6.11 41.75
CA GLN A 21 -14.54 6.38 42.40
C GLN A 21 -15.30 7.58 41.78
N SER A 22 -14.62 8.64 41.31
CA SER A 22 -15.31 9.77 40.65
C SER A 22 -15.80 9.43 39.23
N LEU A 23 -15.08 8.55 38.52
CA LEU A 23 -15.51 8.01 37.21
C LEU A 23 -16.75 7.11 37.32
N ALA A 24 -16.88 6.35 38.42
CA ALA A 24 -18.05 5.52 38.68
C ALA A 24 -19.32 6.37 38.94
N THR A 25 -19.21 7.45 39.73
CA THR A 25 -20.37 8.31 40.04
C THR A 25 -20.84 9.15 38.85
N ASN A 26 -19.96 9.53 37.92
CA ASN A 26 -20.37 10.22 36.69
C ASN A 26 -21.13 9.30 35.70
N LYS A 27 -20.75 8.02 35.56
CA LYS A 27 -21.53 7.05 34.75
C LYS A 27 -22.97 6.87 35.28
N SER A 28 -23.17 6.96 36.58
CA SER A 28 -24.50 6.87 37.23
C SER A 28 -25.39 8.08 37.00
N LYS A 29 -24.82 9.27 36.74
CA LYS A 29 -25.61 10.49 36.43
C LYS A 29 -26.03 10.54 34.96
N ILE A 30 -25.16 10.13 34.03
CA ILE A 30 -25.47 10.16 32.59
C ILE A 30 -26.59 9.17 32.21
N LYS A 31 -26.72 8.05 32.94
CA LYS A 31 -27.82 7.08 32.72
C LYS A 31 -29.21 7.54 33.18
N LYS A 32 -29.36 8.69 33.87
CA LYS A 32 -30.66 9.18 34.38
C LYS A 32 -31.37 10.23 33.51
N ASN A 33 -30.69 10.83 32.51
CA ASN A 33 -31.28 11.85 31.62
C ASN A 33 -31.69 11.30 30.24
N ARG A 34 -32.31 10.10 30.19
CA ARG A 34 -32.79 9.51 28.92
C ARG A 34 -34.26 9.05 29.01
N THR A 35 -35.12 9.94 29.50
CA THR A 35 -36.59 9.79 29.47
C THR A 35 -37.25 11.16 29.43
N GLN A 36 -38.31 11.32 28.61
CA GLN A 36 -39.06 12.55 28.19
C GLN A 36 -38.66 13.03 26.77
N ILE A 37 -39.32 12.63 25.66
CA ILE A 37 -40.73 12.89 25.16
C ILE A 37 -40.79 14.21 24.34
N PRO A 38 -41.59 14.39 23.24
CA PRO A 38 -42.50 13.47 22.52
C PRO A 38 -42.24 13.32 20.99
N GLN A 39 -43.05 12.51 20.31
CA GLN A 39 -43.32 12.62 18.86
C GLN A 39 -44.33 13.74 18.58
N ILE A 40 -44.29 14.35 17.38
CA ILE A 40 -45.39 15.15 16.83
C ILE A 40 -45.61 14.74 15.37
N THR A 41 -46.86 14.44 15.02
CA THR A 41 -47.33 14.22 13.66
C THR A 41 -48.23 15.37 13.21
N GLU A 42 -48.27 15.55 11.89
CA GLU A 42 -49.41 16.07 11.11
C GLU A 42 -49.58 17.59 10.87
N ALA A 43 -49.81 17.87 9.58
CA ALA A 43 -50.54 18.96 8.92
C ALA A 43 -50.47 20.42 9.41
N LEU A 44 -49.96 21.29 8.53
CA LEU A 44 -50.68 22.50 8.11
C LEU A 44 -50.46 22.73 6.61
N GLU A 45 -51.51 23.14 5.90
CA GLU A 45 -51.57 23.21 4.43
C GLU A 45 -52.06 24.60 3.96
N VAL A 46 -51.82 24.90 2.68
CA VAL A 46 -52.42 25.93 1.81
C VAL A 46 -52.02 27.43 1.94
N ASN A 47 -51.76 28.00 0.74
CA ASN A 47 -51.72 29.42 0.31
C ASN A 47 -50.47 30.29 0.62
N GLY A 48 -49.79 30.90 -0.36
CA GLY A 48 -49.93 30.73 -1.82
C GLY A 48 -49.14 31.73 -2.69
N LYS A 49 -48.84 31.29 -3.93
CA LYS A 49 -48.55 32.07 -5.16
C LYS A 49 -47.47 33.18 -5.17
N ALA A 50 -46.32 32.88 -5.77
CA ALA A 50 -45.78 33.61 -6.92
C ALA A 50 -44.73 32.73 -7.64
N GLY A 51 -44.84 32.53 -8.96
CA GLY A 51 -43.98 31.60 -9.70
C GLY A 51 -42.91 32.30 -10.56
N ARG A 52 -41.91 31.52 -10.99
CA ARG A 52 -41.14 31.72 -12.24
C ARG A 52 -40.65 30.36 -12.76
N LYS A 53 -40.46 30.28 -14.08
CA LYS A 53 -40.14 29.05 -14.82
C LYS A 53 -38.64 28.71 -14.75
N ALA A 54 -38.36 27.41 -14.89
CA ALA A 54 -37.25 26.76 -15.60
C ALA A 54 -35.87 27.44 -15.67
N ASN A 55 -34.81 26.69 -15.34
CA ASN A 55 -34.04 25.99 -16.38
C ASN A 55 -33.17 24.89 -15.74
N ASP A 56 -33.08 23.75 -16.43
CA ASP A 56 -32.01 22.76 -16.26
C ASP A 56 -30.78 23.19 -17.08
N ASP A 57 -29.73 22.36 -17.07
CA ASP A 57 -28.46 22.46 -17.83
C ASP A 57 -27.42 23.50 -17.38
N GLU A 58 -26.40 23.00 -16.64
CA GLU A 58 -24.99 23.10 -17.05
C GLU A 58 -24.08 22.24 -16.13
N ILE A 59 -23.71 21.05 -16.60
CA ILE A 59 -22.48 20.36 -16.17
C ILE A 59 -21.72 20.03 -17.46
N LEU A 60 -20.68 20.82 -17.75
CA LEU A 60 -19.86 20.65 -18.94
C LEU A 60 -18.98 19.40 -18.83
N ASP A 61 -19.03 18.58 -19.88
CA ASP A 61 -18.08 17.49 -20.11
C ASP A 61 -16.64 18.02 -20.24
N MET A 62 -15.69 17.27 -19.68
CA MET A 62 -14.29 17.31 -20.10
C MET A 62 -13.84 15.88 -20.36
N GLU A 63 -13.53 15.59 -21.63
CA GLU A 63 -13.21 14.26 -22.14
C GLU A 63 -11.92 13.65 -21.59
N GLU A 64 -11.80 12.34 -21.80
CA GLU A 64 -10.69 11.50 -21.36
C GLU A 64 -9.33 11.91 -21.93
N MET A 65 -8.29 11.85 -21.10
CA MET A 65 -6.95 11.51 -21.60
C MET A 65 -6.14 10.68 -20.59
N SER A 66 -5.68 9.51 -21.05
CA SER A 66 -4.66 8.61 -20.46
C SER A 66 -5.01 7.78 -19.20
N SER A 67 -5.57 6.58 -19.43
CA SER A 67 -5.15 5.37 -18.69
C SER A 67 -5.19 4.11 -19.57
N SER A 68 -4.54 4.16 -20.73
CA SER A 68 -4.49 3.08 -21.73
C SER A 68 -3.04 2.76 -22.12
N THR A 69 -2.35 1.96 -21.29
CA THR A 69 -1.03 1.40 -21.64
C THR A 69 -0.68 0.08 -20.93
N TYR A 70 -1.61 -0.47 -20.14
CA TYR A 70 -1.57 -1.87 -19.70
C TYR A 70 -2.71 -2.64 -20.36
N ALA A 71 -2.44 -3.90 -20.72
CA ALA A 71 -3.33 -4.79 -21.48
C ALA A 71 -3.63 -4.41 -22.95
N LYS A 72 -2.64 -4.63 -23.84
CA LYS A 72 -2.89 -5.14 -25.22
C LYS A 72 -1.59 -5.66 -25.87
N THR A 73 -1.26 -6.92 -25.61
CA THR A 73 -0.26 -7.65 -26.41
C THR A 73 -0.59 -9.13 -26.52
N ARG A 74 -1.49 -9.48 -27.45
CA ARG A 74 -1.32 -10.62 -28.37
C ARG A 74 -2.44 -10.67 -29.41
N LEU A 75 -2.09 -11.24 -30.57
CA LEU A 75 -2.96 -11.71 -31.65
C LEU A 75 -3.79 -10.66 -32.42
N ARG A 76 -3.24 -10.20 -33.56
CA ARG A 76 -3.98 -10.26 -34.83
C ARG A 76 -3.04 -10.46 -36.02
N THR A 77 -3.29 -11.52 -36.77
CA THR A 77 -2.60 -11.91 -38.02
C THR A 77 -3.12 -11.10 -39.22
N LYS A 78 -2.32 -11.04 -40.30
CA LYS A 78 -2.64 -10.32 -41.56
C LYS A 78 -3.61 -11.10 -42.47
N LYS A 79 -4.66 -10.41 -42.93
CA LYS A 79 -5.40 -10.47 -44.23
C LYS A 79 -6.72 -9.71 -43.99
N LYS A 80 -7.22 -8.75 -44.79
CA LYS A 80 -7.13 -8.40 -46.22
C LYS A 80 -7.80 -9.39 -47.19
N SER A 81 -9.10 -9.18 -47.40
CA SER A 81 -9.79 -9.16 -48.71
C SER A 81 -11.25 -8.70 -48.53
N ASP A 82 -11.86 -8.25 -49.61
CA ASP A 82 -13.08 -7.44 -49.65
C ASP A 82 -14.39 -8.25 -49.80
N GLU A 83 -15.48 -7.50 -50.03
CA GLU A 83 -16.90 -7.84 -50.21
C GLU A 83 -17.22 -9.09 -51.06
N LEU A 84 -18.33 -9.77 -50.73
CA LEU A 84 -19.49 -9.98 -51.64
C LEU A 84 -20.67 -10.72 -50.97
N GLU A 85 -21.83 -10.68 -51.63
CA GLU A 85 -23.16 -10.98 -51.06
C GLU A 85 -23.60 -12.46 -51.06
N LYS A 86 -24.82 -12.66 -50.53
CA LYS A 86 -25.86 -13.66 -50.91
C LYS A 86 -25.76 -15.11 -50.39
N GLY A 87 -26.66 -15.38 -49.43
CA GLY A 87 -27.68 -16.43 -49.56
C GLY A 87 -27.29 -17.86 -49.14
N GLY A 88 -28.07 -18.45 -48.23
CA GLY A 88 -27.92 -19.86 -47.85
C GLY A 88 -28.67 -20.19 -46.56
N LYS A 89 -29.80 -20.87 -46.68
CA LYS A 89 -30.74 -21.20 -45.59
C LYS A 89 -30.45 -22.63 -45.08
N VAL A 90 -31.00 -22.98 -43.90
CA VAL A 90 -31.24 -24.35 -43.36
C VAL A 90 -30.21 -24.93 -42.36
N HIS A 91 -30.69 -25.14 -41.12
CA HIS A 91 -30.60 -26.32 -40.20
C HIS A 91 -29.44 -27.35 -40.35
N ASN A 92 -28.89 -28.01 -39.30
CA ASN A 92 -29.48 -28.43 -38.01
C ASN A 92 -28.40 -28.66 -36.90
N ASN A 93 -28.85 -28.91 -35.66
CA ASN A 93 -28.08 -29.25 -34.44
C ASN A 93 -27.89 -30.81 -34.30
N PRO A 94 -27.48 -31.41 -33.15
CA PRO A 94 -26.21 -31.40 -32.37
C PRO A 94 -25.54 -32.80 -32.18
N SER A 95 -24.30 -32.86 -31.67
CA SER A 95 -23.67 -33.94 -30.84
C SER A 95 -22.20 -33.53 -30.57
N VAL A 96 -21.56 -33.60 -29.38
CA VAL A 96 -21.47 -34.59 -28.29
C VAL A 96 -20.83 -35.92 -28.71
N ILE A 97 -19.59 -36.19 -28.24
CA ILE A 97 -19.16 -37.44 -27.58
C ILE A 97 -17.70 -37.30 -27.05
N ASP A 98 -17.41 -38.01 -25.97
CA ASP A 98 -16.16 -38.13 -25.19
C ASP A 98 -15.28 -39.30 -25.69
N LEU A 99 -14.10 -39.50 -25.06
CA LEU A 99 -13.34 -40.75 -24.85
C LEU A 99 -11.87 -40.81 -25.37
N LYS A 100 -10.96 -40.57 -24.40
CA LYS A 100 -9.95 -41.50 -23.84
C LYS A 100 -9.03 -42.38 -24.73
N GLN A 101 -7.76 -42.38 -24.28
CA GLN A 101 -6.75 -43.47 -24.25
C GLN A 101 -6.14 -43.98 -25.57
N LEU A 102 -4.80 -44.04 -25.62
CA LEU A 102 -4.02 -45.30 -25.52
C LEU A 102 -2.50 -45.00 -25.36
N ASP A 103 -1.74 -46.02 -24.97
CA ASP A 103 -0.42 -45.96 -24.32
C ASP A 103 0.78 -46.34 -25.22
N GLU A 104 1.97 -46.40 -24.58
CA GLU A 104 3.20 -47.19 -24.90
C GLU A 104 4.38 -46.56 -25.70
N GLU A 105 5.58 -46.79 -25.16
CA GLU A 105 6.91 -46.56 -25.77
C GLU A 105 7.40 -47.77 -26.59
N PRO A 106 8.57 -47.68 -27.28
CA PRO A 106 9.76 -48.34 -26.68
C PRO A 106 11.16 -47.75 -27.01
N GLU A 107 12.14 -47.97 -26.13
CA GLU A 107 13.59 -47.85 -26.40
C GLU A 107 14.19 -49.07 -27.15
N LYS A 108 15.33 -48.89 -27.85
CA LYS A 108 16.46 -49.86 -27.86
C LYS A 108 17.81 -49.32 -28.41
N VAL A 109 18.88 -50.07 -28.12
CA VAL A 109 20.32 -49.65 -28.03
C VAL A 109 21.22 -50.43 -29.03
N ILE A 110 22.55 -50.16 -29.05
CA ILE A 110 23.73 -50.94 -29.58
C ILE A 110 24.42 -50.26 -30.80
N ASN A 111 25.76 -50.07 -30.93
CA ASN A 111 26.97 -50.50 -30.18
C ASN A 111 28.07 -49.38 -30.07
N SER A 112 29.37 -49.74 -30.16
CA SER A 112 30.59 -48.97 -29.84
C SER A 112 31.77 -49.20 -30.83
N LYS A 113 32.81 -48.33 -30.80
CA LYS A 113 34.26 -48.67 -30.95
C LYS A 113 35.21 -47.47 -30.73
N LYS A 114 36.47 -47.74 -30.33
CA LYS A 114 37.60 -46.81 -30.03
C LYS A 114 38.90 -47.40 -30.64
N PRO A 115 39.96 -46.63 -30.98
CA PRO A 115 41.11 -46.50 -30.06
C PRO A 115 41.92 -45.17 -30.17
N LYS A 116 42.46 -44.64 -29.05
CA LYS A 116 43.90 -44.53 -28.63
C LYS A 116 44.84 -43.58 -29.39
N GLY A 117 45.53 -42.73 -28.63
CA GLY A 117 46.74 -41.99 -29.00
C GLY A 117 47.16 -41.06 -27.86
N ILE A 118 48.33 -41.28 -27.24
CA ILE A 118 48.87 -40.51 -26.10
C ILE A 118 50.17 -39.84 -26.56
N ASN A 119 50.43 -38.60 -26.14
CA ASN A 119 51.79 -38.18 -25.80
C ASN A 119 51.74 -36.99 -24.81
N GLU A 120 52.57 -37.10 -23.79
CA GLU A 120 52.81 -36.16 -22.71
C GLU A 120 54.16 -35.46 -23.03
N LEU A 121 54.38 -34.17 -22.76
CA LEU A 121 55.02 -33.69 -21.53
C LEU A 121 55.32 -32.17 -21.61
N THR A 122 55.77 -31.64 -20.47
CA THR A 122 56.37 -30.32 -20.21
C THR A 122 55.41 -29.15 -20.10
N GLY A 123 55.41 -28.54 -18.91
CA GLY A 123 54.58 -27.38 -18.59
C GLY A 123 55.39 -26.08 -18.60
N ALA A 124 54.66 -24.97 -18.72
CA ALA A 124 55.14 -23.66 -18.32
C ALA A 124 54.06 -23.03 -17.42
N SER A 125 54.41 -22.79 -16.15
CA SER A 125 53.54 -22.06 -15.23
C SER A 125 53.34 -20.64 -15.75
N SER A 126 52.10 -20.22 -15.92
CA SER A 126 51.77 -18.82 -16.17
C SER A 126 50.51 -18.47 -15.41
N SER A 127 50.71 -17.93 -14.21
CA SER A 127 49.68 -17.50 -13.28
C SER A 127 48.82 -16.39 -13.89
N LYS A 128 47.77 -16.78 -14.61
CA LYS A 128 46.74 -15.84 -15.06
C LYS A 128 46.04 -15.26 -13.84
N LYS A 129 46.43 -14.03 -13.50
CA LYS A 129 45.76 -13.13 -12.55
C LYS A 129 44.26 -13.37 -12.61
N ILE A 130 43.70 -13.75 -11.46
CA ILE A 130 42.28 -13.55 -11.19
C ILE A 130 42.01 -12.08 -11.50
N LYS A 131 41.24 -11.82 -12.57
CA LYS A 131 40.73 -10.48 -12.81
C LYS A 131 39.80 -10.20 -11.64
N LYS A 132 40.22 -9.28 -10.78
CA LYS A 132 39.38 -8.64 -9.78
C LYS A 132 38.06 -8.31 -10.48
N GLU A 133 36.95 -8.83 -9.98
CA GLU A 133 35.64 -8.33 -10.40
C GLU A 133 35.70 -6.82 -10.22
N THR A 134 35.42 -6.10 -11.30
CA THR A 134 35.32 -4.65 -11.24
C THR A 134 34.17 -4.36 -10.31
N ASP A 135 34.46 -3.74 -9.17
CA ASP A 135 33.47 -3.26 -8.22
C ASP A 135 32.40 -2.48 -9.01
N GLU A 136 31.22 -3.08 -9.24
CA GLU A 136 30.10 -2.36 -9.84
C GLU A 136 29.72 -1.29 -8.82
N VAL A 137 30.15 -0.05 -9.09
CA VAL A 137 29.86 1.10 -8.24
C VAL A 137 28.36 1.36 -8.33
N ASN A 138 27.63 0.67 -7.45
CA ASN A 138 26.20 0.79 -7.34
C ASN A 138 25.89 2.23 -6.94
N TRP A 139 25.27 2.96 -7.87
CA TRP A 139 25.01 4.38 -7.72
C TRP A 139 24.10 4.62 -6.52
N GLU A 140 24.53 5.46 -5.56
CA GLU A 140 23.65 5.96 -4.50
C GLU A 140 23.53 7.49 -4.55
N PRO A 141 22.39 8.09 -4.14
CA PRO A 141 22.21 9.53 -4.15
C PRO A 141 23.11 10.21 -3.10
N LYS A 142 23.63 11.39 -3.41
CA LYS A 142 24.41 12.18 -2.44
C LYS A 142 23.56 12.49 -1.19
N ASP A 143 24.19 12.42 -0.02
CA ASP A 143 23.62 12.79 1.29
C ASP A 143 22.35 11.99 1.69
N TRP A 144 22.02 10.87 1.02
CA TRP A 144 20.73 10.18 1.20
C TRP A 144 20.46 9.72 2.65
N ARG A 145 21.51 9.31 3.37
CA ARG A 145 21.41 8.85 4.77
C ARG A 145 21.01 9.98 5.70
N GLU A 146 21.64 11.15 5.55
CA GLU A 146 21.29 12.38 6.28
C GLU A 146 19.87 12.84 5.92
N ILE A 147 19.52 12.80 4.63
CA ILE A 147 18.17 13.15 4.15
C ILE A 147 17.10 12.25 4.78
N LEU A 148 17.33 10.93 4.78
CA LEU A 148 16.41 9.96 5.37
C LEU A 148 16.28 10.16 6.88
N GLU A 149 17.40 10.38 7.58
CA GLU A 149 17.37 10.59 9.02
C GLU A 149 16.62 11.87 9.38
N ASN A 150 16.95 12.99 8.75
CA ASN A 150 16.21 14.25 8.86
C ASN A 150 14.70 14.09 8.62
N ILE A 151 14.28 13.20 7.71
CA ILE A 151 12.85 12.86 7.55
C ILE A 151 12.32 12.13 8.79
N ARG A 152 13.00 11.11 9.31
CA ARG A 152 12.62 10.47 10.59
C ARG A 152 12.50 11.50 11.72
N LEU A 153 13.40 12.48 11.81
CA LEU A 153 13.36 13.54 12.83
C LEU A 153 12.07 14.37 12.78
N MET A 154 11.67 14.79 11.56
CA MET A 154 10.43 15.52 11.35
C MET A 154 9.20 14.65 11.66
N ARG A 155 9.26 13.36 11.31
CA ARG A 155 8.19 12.38 11.55
C ARG A 155 8.06 11.92 13.02
N LEU A 156 9.08 12.13 13.86
CA LEU A 156 9.01 11.90 15.31
C LEU A 156 8.16 12.97 16.05
N LYS A 157 8.00 14.16 15.48
CA LYS A 157 7.29 15.30 16.10
C LYS A 157 5.84 15.43 15.61
N ASP A 158 5.64 15.25 14.30
CA ASP A 158 4.35 15.47 13.65
C ASP A 158 3.66 14.15 13.27
N ASN A 159 2.46 13.89 13.78
CA ASN A 159 1.61 12.81 13.25
C ASN A 159 1.02 13.20 11.88
N ALA A 160 0.89 12.23 11.00
CA ALA A 160 0.21 12.32 9.71
C ALA A 160 -0.99 11.37 9.64
N PRO A 161 -1.97 11.60 8.74
CA PRO A 161 -3.11 10.69 8.54
C PRO A 161 -2.72 9.22 8.37
N VAL A 162 -1.62 8.93 7.67
CA VAL A 162 -1.15 7.55 7.47
C VAL A 162 -0.82 6.80 8.76
N ASP A 163 -0.45 7.49 9.85
CA ASP A 163 -0.03 6.87 11.12
C ASP A 163 -1.22 6.32 11.93
N THR A 164 -2.40 6.92 11.76
CA THR A 164 -3.62 6.62 12.52
C THR A 164 -4.72 6.00 11.67
N MET A 165 -4.77 6.34 10.38
CA MET A 165 -5.83 5.96 9.44
C MET A 165 -5.31 5.32 8.14
N GLY A 166 -4.00 5.17 7.96
CA GLY A 166 -3.44 4.46 6.81
C GLY A 166 -3.83 2.97 6.78
N CYS A 167 -3.78 2.33 5.61
CA CYS A 167 -4.35 0.98 5.38
C CYS A 167 -3.91 -0.08 6.39
N HIS A 168 -2.69 0.02 6.92
CA HIS A 168 -2.14 -0.90 7.91
C HIS A 168 -2.83 -0.83 9.30
N LYS A 169 -3.61 0.24 9.56
CA LYS A 169 -4.46 0.44 10.75
C LYS A 169 -5.92 0.01 10.55
N CYS A 170 -6.33 -0.36 9.34
CA CYS A 170 -7.73 -0.66 9.03
C CYS A 170 -8.19 -2.06 9.47
N ALA A 171 -7.26 -2.97 9.78
CA ALA A 171 -7.57 -4.31 10.29
C ALA A 171 -8.37 -4.26 11.60
N ASP A 172 -8.93 -5.39 12.01
CA ASP A 172 -9.46 -5.55 13.37
C ASP A 172 -8.48 -6.45 14.12
N GLU A 173 -7.82 -5.91 15.13
CA GLU A 173 -6.79 -6.64 15.90
C GLU A 173 -7.38 -7.84 16.68
N ASN A 174 -8.71 -7.90 16.83
CA ASN A 174 -9.42 -9.00 17.50
C ASN A 174 -9.92 -10.08 16.54
N ALA A 175 -9.87 -9.85 15.23
CA ALA A 175 -10.26 -10.85 14.24
C ALA A 175 -9.15 -11.89 14.02
N ASP A 176 -9.49 -13.05 13.47
CA ASP A 176 -8.50 -14.05 13.06
C ASP A 176 -7.57 -13.52 11.95
N GLU A 177 -6.44 -14.18 11.74
CA GLU A 177 -5.43 -13.69 10.79
C GLU A 177 -5.96 -13.57 9.36
N LYS A 178 -6.79 -14.51 8.88
CA LYS A 178 -7.33 -14.52 7.52
C LYS A 178 -8.24 -13.31 7.32
N THR A 179 -9.12 -13.04 8.26
CA THR A 179 -9.96 -11.83 8.29
C THR A 179 -9.10 -10.56 8.35
N GLN A 180 -8.04 -10.53 9.17
CA GLN A 180 -7.10 -9.39 9.20
C GLN A 180 -6.36 -9.16 7.88
N ARG A 181 -5.94 -10.24 7.20
CA ARG A 181 -5.31 -10.18 5.88
C ARG A 181 -6.27 -9.64 4.83
N PHE A 182 -7.52 -10.12 4.83
CA PHE A 182 -8.57 -9.59 3.96
C PHE A 182 -8.84 -8.10 4.24
N HIS A 183 -9.00 -7.68 5.50
CA HIS A 183 -9.17 -6.26 5.85
C HIS A 183 -8.05 -5.36 5.28
N LYS A 184 -6.79 -5.82 5.32
CA LYS A 184 -5.64 -5.09 4.77
C LYS A 184 -5.70 -4.99 3.25
N LEU A 185 -6.09 -6.05 2.54
CA LEU A 185 -6.31 -6.04 1.10
C LEU A 185 -7.45 -5.07 0.71
N VAL A 186 -8.60 -5.14 1.38
CA VAL A 186 -9.74 -4.24 1.11
C VAL A 186 -9.34 -2.77 1.35
N ALA A 187 -8.65 -2.47 2.46
CA ALA A 187 -8.17 -1.11 2.73
C ALA A 187 -7.23 -0.58 1.63
N LEU A 188 -6.36 -1.43 1.08
CA LEU A 188 -5.50 -1.06 -0.05
C LEU A 188 -6.30 -0.81 -1.33
N MET A 189 -7.29 -1.65 -1.65
CA MET A 189 -8.17 -1.46 -2.82
C MET A 189 -8.95 -0.13 -2.74
N LEU A 190 -9.44 0.21 -1.54
CA LEU A 190 -10.15 1.45 -1.29
C LEU A 190 -9.24 2.69 -1.30
N SER A 191 -7.97 2.58 -0.88
CA SER A 191 -7.02 3.70 -0.81
C SER A 191 -6.62 4.32 -2.16
N SER A 192 -6.81 3.60 -3.27
CA SER A 192 -6.36 4.07 -4.59
C SER A 192 -7.03 5.40 -4.97
N GLN A 193 -6.24 6.49 -5.06
CA GLN A 193 -6.75 7.84 -5.30
C GLN A 193 -7.81 8.31 -4.27
N THR A 194 -7.69 7.89 -3.01
CA THR A 194 -8.59 8.28 -1.92
C THR A 194 -7.77 8.60 -0.67
N LYS A 195 -8.22 9.58 0.12
CA LYS A 195 -7.54 9.96 1.36
C LYS A 195 -7.60 8.85 2.40
N ASP A 196 -6.61 8.79 3.30
CA ASP A 196 -6.53 7.78 4.36
C ASP A 196 -7.77 7.85 5.26
N GLU A 197 -8.20 9.05 5.65
CA GLU A 197 -9.36 9.25 6.53
C GLU A 197 -10.67 8.75 5.89
N THR A 198 -10.89 9.07 4.60
CA THR A 198 -12.06 8.58 3.84
C THR A 198 -12.04 7.06 3.71
N THR A 199 -10.86 6.48 3.48
CA THR A 199 -10.66 5.03 3.39
C THR A 199 -10.95 4.35 4.74
N TYR A 200 -10.42 4.90 5.82
CA TYR A 200 -10.60 4.40 7.18
C TYR A 200 -12.07 4.42 7.61
N HIS A 201 -12.79 5.52 7.37
CA HIS A 201 -14.22 5.58 7.67
C HIS A 201 -15.08 4.61 6.83
N ALA A 202 -14.69 4.32 5.59
CA ALA A 202 -15.34 3.27 4.80
C ALA A 202 -15.05 1.87 5.37
N MET A 203 -13.81 1.60 5.78
CA MET A 203 -13.43 0.35 6.44
C MET A 203 -14.18 0.13 7.77
N LEU A 204 -14.46 1.17 8.56
CA LEU A 204 -15.28 1.05 9.77
C LEU A 204 -16.70 0.57 9.45
N ARG A 205 -17.40 1.22 8.50
CA ARG A 205 -18.76 0.82 8.09
C ARG A 205 -18.80 -0.60 7.52
N LEU A 206 -17.79 -1.00 6.76
CA LEU A 206 -17.67 -2.37 6.27
C LEU A 206 -17.52 -3.38 7.42
N LYS A 207 -16.67 -3.10 8.41
CA LYS A 207 -16.47 -3.99 9.57
C LYS A 207 -17.73 -4.13 10.43
N GLU A 208 -18.55 -3.09 10.54
CA GLU A 208 -19.88 -3.16 11.21
C GLU A 208 -20.82 -4.21 10.58
N GLN A 209 -20.58 -4.64 9.33
CA GLN A 209 -21.36 -5.68 8.66
C GLN A 209 -20.65 -7.06 8.62
N THR A 210 -19.58 -7.27 9.39
CA THR A 210 -18.70 -8.46 9.33
C THR A 210 -17.97 -8.56 7.97
N LEU A 211 -16.83 -7.87 7.87
CA LEU A 211 -16.04 -7.77 6.64
C LEU A 211 -15.22 -9.04 6.36
N ILE A 212 -15.88 -10.05 5.82
CA ILE A 212 -15.26 -11.28 5.28
C ILE A 212 -15.65 -11.46 3.79
N PRO A 213 -14.90 -12.24 2.99
CA PRO A 213 -15.20 -12.43 1.57
C PRO A 213 -16.64 -12.88 1.30
N GLU A 214 -17.16 -13.81 2.10
CA GLU A 214 -18.50 -14.38 1.97
C GLU A 214 -19.60 -13.32 2.15
N THR A 215 -19.48 -12.45 3.15
CA THR A 215 -20.42 -11.33 3.36
C THR A 215 -20.41 -10.40 2.14
N ILE A 216 -19.22 -10.09 1.62
CA ILE A 216 -19.06 -9.20 0.47
C ILE A 216 -19.62 -9.81 -0.82
N VAL A 217 -19.42 -11.12 -1.06
CA VAL A 217 -20.02 -11.82 -2.20
C VAL A 217 -21.54 -11.75 -2.15
N ASN A 218 -22.14 -12.01 -0.98
CA ASN A 218 -23.59 -12.04 -0.80
C ASN A 218 -24.25 -10.65 -0.68
N MET A 219 -23.45 -9.58 -0.54
CA MET A 219 -23.97 -8.22 -0.42
C MET A 219 -24.52 -7.71 -1.76
N LYS A 220 -25.70 -7.08 -1.76
CA LYS A 220 -26.21 -6.40 -2.96
C LYS A 220 -25.25 -5.27 -3.37
N LEU A 221 -24.87 -5.21 -4.65
CA LEU A 221 -23.88 -4.24 -5.14
C LEU A 221 -24.20 -2.80 -4.74
N ASN A 222 -25.47 -2.36 -4.87
CA ASN A 222 -25.90 -1.01 -4.45
C ASN A 222 -25.71 -0.75 -2.94
N THR A 223 -25.88 -1.76 -2.09
CA THR A 223 -25.59 -1.66 -0.64
C THR A 223 -24.10 -1.45 -0.42
N LEU A 224 -23.25 -2.23 -1.10
CA LEU A 224 -21.80 -2.08 -1.02
C LEU A 224 -21.34 -0.71 -1.54
N GLU A 225 -21.88 -0.24 -2.67
CA GLU A 225 -21.62 1.10 -3.22
C GLU A 225 -21.94 2.21 -2.20
N ASN A 226 -23.11 2.15 -1.56
CA ASN A 226 -23.51 3.11 -0.52
C ASN A 226 -22.59 3.06 0.72
N MET A 227 -22.14 1.87 1.12
CA MET A 227 -21.18 1.72 2.23
C MET A 227 -19.80 2.28 1.89
N LEU A 228 -19.37 2.21 0.63
CA LEU A 228 -18.09 2.75 0.18
C LEU A 228 -18.10 4.27 -0.03
N HIS A 229 -19.25 4.90 -0.33
CA HIS A 229 -19.33 6.36 -0.49
C HIS A 229 -18.81 7.12 0.75
N PRO A 230 -17.97 8.16 0.64
CA PRO A 230 -17.54 8.88 -0.57
C PRO A 230 -16.13 8.50 -1.06
N VAL A 231 -15.71 7.23 -0.96
CA VAL A 231 -14.44 6.76 -1.55
C VAL A 231 -14.42 7.07 -3.06
N SER A 232 -13.33 7.63 -3.57
CA SER A 232 -13.20 7.95 -5.00
C SER A 232 -13.38 6.70 -5.85
N PHE A 233 -14.17 6.77 -6.92
CA PHE A 233 -14.50 5.62 -7.78
C PHE A 233 -15.20 4.45 -7.06
N TYR A 234 -15.96 4.71 -5.98
CA TYR A 234 -16.62 3.68 -5.16
C TYR A 234 -17.42 2.65 -5.97
N LYS A 235 -18.11 3.04 -7.05
CA LYS A 235 -18.88 2.11 -7.91
C LYS A 235 -18.01 1.03 -8.55
N ASN A 236 -16.85 1.41 -9.10
CA ASN A 236 -15.92 0.45 -9.69
C ASN A 236 -15.18 -0.35 -8.61
N LYS A 237 -14.83 0.28 -7.48
CA LYS A 237 -14.24 -0.41 -6.33
C LYS A 237 -15.18 -1.44 -5.70
N ALA A 238 -16.48 -1.18 -5.62
CA ALA A 238 -17.48 -2.14 -5.16
C ALA A 238 -17.51 -3.40 -6.06
N LYS A 239 -17.54 -3.20 -7.38
CA LYS A 239 -17.47 -4.30 -8.37
C LYS A 239 -16.18 -5.11 -8.22
N TYR A 240 -15.02 -4.45 -8.16
CA TYR A 240 -13.72 -5.13 -8.00
C TYR A 240 -13.60 -5.86 -6.66
N LEU A 241 -14.11 -5.28 -5.58
CA LEU A 241 -14.14 -5.90 -4.26
C LEU A 241 -15.03 -7.15 -4.25
N GLN A 242 -16.22 -7.09 -4.86
CA GLN A 242 -17.12 -8.25 -4.96
C GLN A 242 -16.55 -9.36 -5.86
N GLN A 243 -15.94 -9.00 -6.99
CA GLN A 243 -15.23 -9.94 -7.88
C GLN A 243 -14.02 -10.58 -7.18
N THR A 244 -13.22 -9.78 -6.46
CA THR A 244 -12.07 -10.25 -5.69
C THR A 244 -12.52 -11.23 -4.62
N SER A 245 -13.50 -10.86 -3.79
CA SER A 245 -14.03 -11.74 -2.75
C SER A 245 -14.55 -13.07 -3.31
N LYS A 246 -15.21 -13.04 -4.48
CA LYS A 246 -15.63 -14.27 -5.18
C LYS A 246 -14.43 -15.15 -5.54
N ILE A 247 -13.38 -14.58 -6.13
CA ILE A 247 -12.13 -15.30 -6.44
C ILE A 247 -11.49 -15.90 -5.18
N LEU A 248 -11.50 -15.19 -4.05
CA LEU A 248 -10.94 -15.67 -2.79
C LEU A 248 -11.72 -16.87 -2.21
N VAL A 249 -13.06 -16.79 -2.21
CA VAL A 249 -13.93 -17.89 -1.78
C VAL A 249 -13.74 -19.13 -2.67
N GLU A 250 -13.72 -18.94 -4.00
CA GLU A 250 -13.66 -20.05 -4.97
C GLU A 250 -12.28 -20.73 -5.03
N ASN A 251 -11.18 -19.97 -4.95
CA ASN A 251 -9.84 -20.48 -5.28
C ASN A 251 -8.81 -20.42 -4.14
N TYR A 252 -9.06 -19.65 -3.08
CA TYR A 252 -8.09 -19.41 -2.00
C TYR A 252 -8.65 -19.75 -0.59
N GLY A 253 -9.79 -20.45 -0.51
CA GLY A 253 -10.42 -20.82 0.75
C GLY A 253 -10.73 -19.62 1.64
N SER A 254 -11.15 -18.51 1.02
CA SER A 254 -11.44 -17.21 1.65
C SER A 254 -10.25 -16.50 2.30
N ASP A 255 -9.01 -16.93 2.04
CA ASP A 255 -7.80 -16.13 2.32
C ASP A 255 -7.38 -15.31 1.10
N ILE A 256 -6.42 -14.41 1.28
CA ILE A 256 -5.77 -13.69 0.18
C ILE A 256 -4.58 -14.51 -0.37
N PRO A 257 -4.12 -14.28 -1.61
CA PRO A 257 -2.89 -14.89 -2.09
C PRO A 257 -1.66 -14.41 -1.30
N ASN A 258 -0.63 -15.26 -1.22
CA ASN A 258 0.61 -15.03 -0.47
C ASN A 258 1.82 -14.71 -1.36
N ASN A 259 1.59 -14.26 -2.60
CA ASN A 259 2.63 -13.86 -3.53
C ASN A 259 2.17 -12.72 -4.46
N ILE A 260 3.14 -11.97 -4.98
CA ILE A 260 2.89 -10.77 -5.80
C ILE A 260 2.13 -11.09 -7.09
N LYS A 261 2.45 -12.21 -7.76
CA LYS A 261 1.87 -12.56 -9.07
C LYS A 261 0.37 -12.77 -8.96
N GLU A 262 -0.08 -13.51 -7.95
CA GLU A 262 -1.50 -13.80 -7.72
C GLU A 262 -2.23 -12.60 -7.12
N LEU A 263 -1.60 -11.82 -6.24
CA LEU A 263 -2.18 -10.56 -5.75
C LEU A 263 -2.47 -9.58 -6.89
N VAL A 264 -1.54 -9.40 -7.84
CA VAL A 264 -1.74 -8.52 -9.03
C VAL A 264 -2.76 -9.09 -10.02
N ALA A 265 -3.07 -10.39 -9.96
CA ALA A 265 -4.13 -10.98 -10.77
C ALA A 265 -5.55 -10.67 -10.25
N LEU A 266 -5.68 -10.14 -9.01
CA LEU A 266 -6.97 -9.76 -8.45
C LEU A 266 -7.49 -8.45 -9.07
N PRO A 267 -8.81 -8.35 -9.39
CA PRO A 267 -9.41 -7.15 -9.96
C PRO A 267 -9.10 -5.88 -9.17
N GLY A 268 -8.49 -4.89 -9.83
CA GLY A 268 -8.17 -3.60 -9.22
C GLY A 268 -6.91 -3.57 -8.34
N VAL A 269 -6.12 -4.65 -8.26
CA VAL A 269 -4.87 -4.72 -7.48
C VAL A 269 -3.66 -4.50 -8.38
N GLY A 270 -2.96 -3.37 -8.21
CA GLY A 270 -1.72 -3.06 -8.92
C GLY A 270 -0.43 -3.47 -8.16
N PRO A 271 0.75 -3.44 -8.80
CA PRO A 271 2.03 -3.84 -8.19
C PRO A 271 2.34 -3.16 -6.84
N LYS A 272 2.13 -1.83 -6.73
CA LYS A 272 2.22 -1.10 -5.44
C LYS A 272 1.42 -1.82 -4.34
N MET A 273 0.15 -2.11 -4.62
CA MET A 273 -0.76 -2.67 -3.64
C MET A 273 -0.35 -4.08 -3.25
N ALA A 274 0.11 -4.90 -4.20
CA ALA A 274 0.63 -6.23 -3.92
C ALA A 274 1.86 -6.18 -2.98
N HIS A 275 2.84 -5.31 -3.21
CA HIS A 275 4.00 -5.17 -2.31
C HIS A 275 3.63 -4.70 -0.90
N ILE A 276 2.75 -3.70 -0.77
CA ILE A 276 2.27 -3.24 0.55
C ILE A 276 1.40 -4.31 1.21
N CYS A 277 0.62 -5.09 0.45
CA CYS A 277 -0.18 -6.19 0.95
C CYS A 277 0.74 -7.30 1.52
N MET A 278 1.76 -7.74 0.78
CA MET A 278 2.76 -8.69 1.29
C MET A 278 3.42 -8.21 2.58
N SER A 279 3.84 -6.94 2.64
CA SER A 279 4.50 -6.39 3.82
C SER A 279 3.56 -6.27 5.03
N THR A 280 2.28 -5.91 4.84
CA THR A 280 1.35 -5.64 5.95
C THR A 280 0.55 -6.87 6.37
N ALA A 281 0.13 -7.70 5.41
CA ALA A 281 -0.70 -8.88 5.61
C ALA A 281 0.13 -10.12 5.95
N TRP A 282 1.26 -10.32 5.25
CA TRP A 282 2.13 -11.51 5.38
C TRP A 282 3.47 -11.23 6.08
N GLN A 283 3.73 -9.99 6.52
CA GLN A 283 4.99 -9.55 7.12
C GLN A 283 6.23 -9.80 6.24
N GLN A 284 6.03 -9.89 4.92
CA GLN A 284 7.09 -10.17 3.94
C GLN A 284 7.36 -8.94 3.06
N VAL A 285 8.56 -8.38 3.20
CA VAL A 285 9.03 -7.24 2.40
C VAL A 285 9.56 -7.76 1.05
N THR A 286 8.67 -7.78 0.05
CA THR A 286 8.95 -8.30 -1.31
C THR A 286 9.41 -7.22 -2.31
N GLY A 287 9.37 -5.95 -1.92
CA GLY A 287 9.66 -4.79 -2.77
C GLY A 287 9.11 -3.50 -2.16
N ILE A 288 9.46 -2.37 -2.75
CA ILE A 288 9.04 -1.03 -2.28
C ILE A 288 7.67 -0.69 -2.87
N GLY A 289 6.69 -0.45 -2.00
CA GLY A 289 5.41 0.14 -2.42
C GLY A 289 5.58 1.59 -2.84
N VAL A 290 5.73 1.90 -4.13
CA VAL A 290 5.81 3.28 -4.61
C VAL A 290 4.43 3.84 -4.94
N ASP A 291 4.15 5.05 -4.45
CA ASP A 291 2.93 5.78 -4.75
C ASP A 291 3.19 7.26 -5.07
N VAL A 292 2.13 8.06 -5.20
CA VAL A 292 2.23 9.48 -5.55
C VAL A 292 3.04 10.33 -4.55
N HIS A 293 3.22 9.89 -3.30
CA HIS A 293 4.10 10.53 -2.33
C HIS A 293 5.54 10.07 -2.56
N VAL A 294 5.78 8.76 -2.51
CA VAL A 294 7.13 8.17 -2.70
C VAL A 294 7.73 8.60 -4.03
N HIS A 295 7.00 8.42 -5.14
CA HIS A 295 7.41 8.82 -6.49
C HIS A 295 7.79 10.31 -6.56
N ARG A 296 6.91 11.20 -6.11
CA ARG A 296 7.15 12.66 -6.11
C ARG A 296 8.37 13.04 -5.27
N ILE A 297 8.50 12.48 -4.08
CA ILE A 297 9.56 12.84 -3.14
C ILE A 297 10.90 12.31 -3.61
N CYS A 298 10.97 11.07 -4.10
CA CYS A 298 12.22 10.51 -4.61
C CYS A 298 12.71 11.25 -5.86
N ASN A 299 11.81 11.69 -6.76
CA ASN A 299 12.20 12.57 -7.87
C ASN A 299 12.64 13.96 -7.38
N ARG A 300 11.98 14.56 -6.37
CA ARG A 300 12.41 15.83 -5.76
C ARG A 300 13.77 15.77 -5.05
N LEU A 301 14.12 14.61 -4.49
CA LEU A 301 15.38 14.39 -3.77
C LEU A 301 16.51 13.89 -4.67
N ASN A 302 16.28 13.69 -5.97
CA ASN A 302 17.18 12.96 -6.88
C ASN A 302 17.59 11.57 -6.32
N TRP A 303 16.66 10.89 -5.67
CA TRP A 303 16.80 9.49 -5.21
C TRP A 303 16.63 8.45 -6.32
N VAL A 304 16.52 8.93 -7.56
CA VAL A 304 16.53 8.15 -8.79
C VAL A 304 17.64 8.72 -9.70
N PRO A 305 18.41 7.88 -10.41
CA PRO A 305 19.58 8.34 -11.18
C PRO A 305 19.19 9.20 -12.39
N LYS A 306 17.95 9.07 -12.85
CA LYS A 306 17.30 9.89 -13.87
C LYS A 306 15.85 10.11 -13.44
N ALA A 307 15.29 11.28 -13.74
CA ALA A 307 13.89 11.57 -13.45
C ALA A 307 12.97 10.52 -14.09
N THR A 308 12.15 9.88 -13.27
CA THR A 308 11.23 8.80 -13.67
C THR A 308 9.84 9.37 -13.93
N LYS A 309 9.11 8.82 -14.90
CA LYS A 309 7.71 9.21 -15.17
C LYS A 309 6.70 8.33 -14.45
N GLU A 310 7.03 7.04 -14.30
CA GLU A 310 6.12 6.06 -13.71
C GLU A 310 6.57 5.62 -12.30
N PRO A 311 5.63 5.35 -11.37
CA PRO A 311 5.95 4.82 -10.03
C PRO A 311 6.82 3.55 -10.05
N GLU A 312 6.58 2.65 -11.02
CA GLU A 312 7.34 1.39 -11.15
C GLU A 312 8.80 1.63 -11.55
N GLN A 313 9.08 2.67 -12.34
CA GLN A 313 10.45 3.08 -12.65
C GLN A 313 11.17 3.59 -11.39
N THR A 314 10.46 4.34 -10.53
CA THR A 314 11.01 4.75 -9.23
C THR A 314 11.25 3.54 -8.32
N ARG A 315 10.37 2.53 -8.32
CA ARG A 315 10.52 1.32 -7.50
C ARG A 315 11.83 0.63 -7.83
N LEU A 316 12.02 0.27 -9.10
CA LEU A 316 13.24 -0.37 -9.59
C LEU A 316 14.50 0.48 -9.33
N ALA A 317 14.41 1.80 -9.52
CA ALA A 317 15.51 2.70 -9.26
C ALA A 317 15.88 2.81 -7.76
N LEU A 318 14.91 2.75 -6.84
CA LEU A 318 15.17 2.74 -5.40
C LEU A 318 15.72 1.38 -4.95
N GLU A 319 15.12 0.28 -5.38
CA GLU A 319 15.54 -1.08 -5.01
C GLU A 319 16.97 -1.41 -5.48
N ALA A 320 17.45 -0.77 -6.54
CA ALA A 320 18.82 -0.93 -7.01
C ALA A 320 19.87 -0.52 -5.95
N TRP A 321 19.63 0.53 -5.16
CA TRP A 321 20.64 1.11 -4.25
C TRP A 321 20.24 1.20 -2.78
N LEU A 322 18.94 1.31 -2.47
CA LEU A 322 18.46 1.47 -1.10
C LEU A 322 18.60 0.13 -0.35
N PRO A 323 19.28 0.07 0.81
CA PRO A 323 19.42 -1.16 1.58
C PRO A 323 18.07 -1.83 1.88
N GLN A 324 17.98 -3.14 1.64
CA GLN A 324 16.73 -3.91 1.71
C GLN A 324 16.01 -3.80 3.07
N GLN A 325 16.76 -3.61 4.16
CA GLN A 325 16.25 -3.42 5.51
C GLN A 325 15.39 -2.14 5.66
N LEU A 326 15.48 -1.21 4.72
CA LEU A 326 14.74 0.05 4.69
C LEU A 326 13.48 0.01 3.80
N TRP A 327 13.32 -1.02 2.96
CA TRP A 327 12.22 -1.10 1.99
C TRP A 327 10.83 -1.12 2.65
N GLY A 328 10.72 -1.74 3.83
CA GLY A 328 9.47 -1.78 4.60
C GLY A 328 9.10 -0.45 5.28
N GLU A 329 10.09 0.37 5.68
CA GLU A 329 9.84 1.67 6.34
C GLU A 329 9.66 2.82 5.34
N VAL A 330 10.34 2.78 4.18
CA VAL A 330 10.45 3.95 3.28
C VAL A 330 9.10 4.43 2.73
N ASN A 331 8.16 3.53 2.40
CA ASN A 331 6.82 3.96 1.95
C ASN A 331 6.11 4.77 3.03
N HIS A 332 5.93 4.18 4.22
CA HIS A 332 5.17 4.80 5.31
C HIS A 332 5.78 6.14 5.75
N LEU A 333 7.10 6.18 5.86
CA LEU A 333 7.85 7.38 6.22
C LEU A 333 7.66 8.52 5.20
N LEU A 334 7.82 8.22 3.90
CA LEU A 334 7.70 9.21 2.83
C LEU A 334 6.25 9.62 2.55
N VAL A 335 5.27 8.72 2.73
CA VAL A 335 3.85 9.07 2.66
C VAL A 335 3.52 10.13 3.71
N GLY A 336 3.83 9.88 4.98
CA GLY A 336 3.59 10.84 6.06
C GLY A 336 4.33 12.16 5.86
N PHE A 337 5.62 12.11 5.46
CA PHE A 337 6.39 13.31 5.13
C PHE A 337 5.79 14.10 3.96
N GLY A 338 5.25 13.41 2.96
CA GLY A 338 4.54 14.01 1.82
C GLY A 338 3.13 14.50 2.12
N GLN A 339 2.53 14.08 3.24
CA GLN A 339 1.25 14.59 3.76
C GLN A 339 1.46 15.88 4.58
N THR A 340 2.52 15.98 5.37
CA THR A 340 2.71 17.09 6.34
C THR A 340 3.68 18.18 5.91
N VAL A 341 4.79 17.84 5.22
CA VAL A 341 5.89 18.77 4.88
C VAL A 341 6.12 18.89 3.37
N CYS A 342 6.44 17.78 2.69
CA CYS A 342 6.75 17.77 1.25
C CYS A 342 5.47 17.62 0.39
N THR A 343 4.49 18.47 0.63
CA THR A 343 3.17 18.47 -0.03
C THR A 343 3.28 18.64 -1.56
N PRO A 344 2.27 18.21 -2.35
CA PRO A 344 2.29 18.37 -3.81
C PRO A 344 2.45 19.84 -4.23
N ALA A 345 1.57 20.71 -3.74
CA ALA A 345 1.64 22.16 -3.91
C ALA A 345 2.21 22.82 -2.65
N LYS A 346 3.05 23.85 -2.84
CA LYS A 346 3.68 24.66 -1.77
C LYS A 346 4.27 23.80 -0.62
N PRO A 347 5.28 22.95 -0.88
CA PRO A 347 5.97 22.22 0.18
C PRO A 347 6.59 23.20 1.20
N LYS A 348 6.52 22.85 2.49
CA LYS A 348 6.99 23.67 3.62
C LYS A 348 8.52 23.60 3.74
N CYS A 349 9.23 24.06 2.70
CA CYS A 349 10.68 23.97 2.60
C CYS A 349 11.40 24.79 3.68
N GLU A 350 10.80 25.89 4.13
CA GLU A 350 11.26 26.71 5.26
C GLU A 350 11.40 25.89 6.56
N ASN A 351 10.47 24.96 6.82
CA ASN A 351 10.47 24.12 8.03
C ASN A 351 11.09 22.73 7.80
N CYS A 352 11.67 22.48 6.62
CA CYS A 352 12.23 21.19 6.25
C CYS A 352 13.70 21.12 6.63
N LEU A 353 14.09 20.19 7.52
CA LEU A 353 15.48 19.99 7.92
C LEU A 353 16.43 19.70 6.75
N ASN A 354 15.88 19.18 5.63
CA ASN A 354 16.63 18.90 4.41
C ASN A 354 16.76 20.10 3.46
N ASN A 355 16.31 21.31 3.80
CA ASN A 355 16.27 22.44 2.87
C ASN A 355 17.63 22.78 2.24
N ASN A 356 18.71 22.74 3.02
CA ASN A 356 20.06 23.05 2.56
C ASN A 356 20.58 22.00 1.55
N ILE A 357 20.41 20.71 1.85
CA ILE A 357 20.91 19.57 1.07
C ILE A 357 19.95 19.08 -0.04
N CYS A 358 18.67 19.44 0.01
CA CYS A 358 17.67 19.03 -0.98
C CYS A 358 17.91 19.72 -2.33
N PRO A 359 17.98 18.98 -3.46
CA PRO A 359 18.18 19.58 -4.79
C PRO A 359 16.97 20.38 -5.27
N SER A 360 15.74 20.03 -4.86
CA SER A 360 14.51 20.75 -5.24
C SER A 360 14.11 21.89 -4.29
N ALA A 361 14.87 22.18 -3.22
CA ALA A 361 14.50 23.25 -2.30
C ALA A 361 14.74 24.65 -2.92
N PRO A 362 13.79 25.59 -2.78
CA PRO A 362 13.91 26.92 -3.38
C PRO A 362 15.06 27.70 -2.75
N LYS A 363 15.76 28.52 -3.55
CA LYS A 363 16.93 29.31 -3.11
C LYS A 363 16.64 30.18 -1.88
N SER A 364 15.41 30.70 -1.75
CA SER A 364 14.97 31.49 -0.61
C SER A 364 14.95 30.71 0.72
N ALA A 365 14.67 29.40 0.71
CA ALA A 365 14.64 28.58 1.92
C ALA A 365 16.04 28.16 2.42
N LYS A 366 17.04 28.11 1.52
CA LYS A 366 18.40 27.62 1.83
C LYS A 366 19.26 28.55 2.71
N ASN A 367 18.73 29.72 3.08
CA ASN A 367 19.44 30.72 3.89
C ASN A 367 18.87 30.86 5.31
N ILE A 368 17.75 30.21 5.63
CA ILE A 368 17.07 30.35 6.93
C ILE A 368 17.81 29.54 8.02
N ASN A 369 18.19 28.30 7.71
CA ASN A 369 18.82 27.38 8.67
C ASN A 369 20.35 27.50 8.78
N LYS A 370 20.92 28.69 8.54
CA LYS A 370 22.35 28.95 8.80
C LYS A 370 22.64 29.53 10.20
N ASN A 371 21.61 30.03 10.88
CA ASN A 371 21.76 30.78 12.14
C ASN A 371 21.29 30.02 13.39
N GLU A 372 20.74 28.81 13.24
CA GLU A 372 20.45 27.91 14.37
C GLU A 372 21.41 26.72 14.30
N ASN A 373 22.14 26.49 15.39
CA ASN A 373 23.30 25.61 15.39
C ASN A 373 22.96 24.14 15.10
N ASN A 374 23.87 23.47 14.39
CA ASN A 374 23.95 22.02 14.26
C ASN A 374 24.36 21.33 15.58
N GLU A 375 23.58 21.50 16.64
CA GLU A 375 23.56 20.54 17.74
C GLU A 375 22.44 19.53 17.46
N ILE A 376 22.84 18.27 17.22
CA ILE A 376 21.90 17.14 17.26
C ILE A 376 21.27 17.17 18.65
N ASN A 377 19.97 17.48 18.74
CA ASN A 377 19.25 17.54 20.00
C ASN A 377 19.62 16.32 20.87
N PRO A 378 20.10 16.47 22.11
CA PRO A 378 20.52 15.34 22.94
C PRO A 378 19.44 14.26 23.11
N GLN A 379 18.16 14.65 23.14
CA GLN A 379 17.02 13.72 23.17
C GLN A 379 16.93 12.88 21.89
N LEU A 380 17.33 13.44 20.75
CA LEU A 380 17.34 12.75 19.48
C LEU A 380 18.51 11.74 19.40
N ALA A 381 19.72 12.12 19.80
CA ALA A 381 20.83 11.18 19.91
C ALA A 381 20.44 9.98 20.80
N GLU A 382 19.74 10.25 21.91
CA GLU A 382 19.20 9.22 22.80
C GLU A 382 18.10 8.35 22.14
N LEU A 383 17.23 8.93 21.31
CA LEU A 383 16.17 8.20 20.58
C LEU A 383 16.75 7.30 19.47
N LEU A 384 17.77 7.75 18.74
CA LEU A 384 18.45 6.96 17.71
C LEU A 384 19.18 5.77 18.34
N ASN A 385 19.96 6.00 19.40
CA ASN A 385 20.59 4.93 20.18
C ASN A 385 19.56 3.91 20.71
N LYS A 386 18.38 4.36 21.17
CA LYS A 386 17.28 3.47 21.60
C LYS A 386 16.65 2.68 20.44
N ALA A 387 16.58 3.25 19.24
CA ALA A 387 16.06 2.59 18.06
C ALA A 387 17.02 1.50 17.54
N GLU A 388 18.32 1.78 17.49
CA GLU A 388 19.37 0.82 17.13
C GLU A 388 19.49 -0.33 18.14
N PHE A 389 19.41 -0.02 19.44
CA PHE A 389 19.38 -1.03 20.50
C PHE A 389 18.15 -1.94 20.42
N LYS A 390 16.99 -1.41 20.01
CA LYS A 390 15.80 -2.22 19.71
C LYS A 390 15.98 -3.09 18.46
N LYS A 391 16.49 -2.54 17.34
CA LYS A 391 16.76 -3.33 16.12
C LYS A 391 17.72 -4.48 16.41
N SER A 392 18.81 -4.25 17.16
CA SER A 392 19.77 -5.30 17.56
C SER A 392 19.14 -6.39 18.43
N LYS A 393 18.27 -6.03 19.40
CA LYS A 393 17.55 -7.01 20.23
C LYS A 393 16.49 -7.82 19.50
N THR A 394 15.92 -7.31 18.40
CA THR A 394 15.01 -8.09 17.55
C THR A 394 15.77 -9.08 16.66
N ILE A 395 16.91 -8.68 16.13
CA ILE A 395 17.78 -9.57 15.32
C ILE A 395 18.28 -10.74 16.18
N LEU A 396 18.79 -10.47 17.38
CA LEU A 396 19.27 -11.50 18.33
C LEU A 396 18.18 -12.41 18.93
N LYS A 397 16.90 -12.18 18.61
CA LYS A 397 15.78 -13.05 19.01
C LYS A 397 15.24 -13.92 17.88
N ASN A 398 15.72 -13.70 16.66
CA ASN A 398 15.30 -14.40 15.44
C ASN A 398 16.47 -15.18 14.81
N CYS A 399 17.50 -15.50 15.61
CA CYS A 399 18.60 -16.41 15.29
C CYS A 399 18.57 -17.59 16.27
#